data_AF-A0A679FRK6-F1
#
_entry.id   AF-A0A679FRK6-F1
#
_cell.length_a   1.000
_cell.length_b   1.000
_cell.length_c   1.000
_cell.angle_alpha   90.00
_cell.angle_beta   90.00
_cell.angle_gamma   90.00
#
_symmetry.space_group_name_H-M   'P 1'
#
loop_
_entity.id
_entity.type
_entity.pdbx_description
1 polymer ?
#
loop_
_entity_poly.entity_id
_entity_poly.type
_entity_poly.pdbx_seq_one_letter_code
_entity_poly.pdbx_strand_id
1 'polypeptide(L)'
;MTKDNLKRYLPEEVPDHLFTQNKLKRMGLVPTEEHVAFVVYPEQGREYKLYDIQATRRPKRQKGFSLQIRDLTVEQVLQERKRELEVRKVQLSNQIER
;
A
#
# COMPACT_ATOMS: atom_id res chain seq x y z
N MET A 1 -6.02 14.82 19.12
CA MET A 1 -5.97 15.44 17.79
C MET A 1 -7.00 14.73 16.92
N THR A 2 -7.84 15.51 16.25
CA THR A 2 -9.08 15.07 15.57
C THR A 2 -8.77 14.19 14.36
N LYS A 3 -9.28 12.96 14.37
CA LYS A 3 -9.08 11.94 13.32
C LYS A 3 -9.86 12.24 12.02
N ASP A 4 -10.56 13.36 11.96
CA ASP A 4 -11.58 13.66 10.95
C ASP A 4 -11.07 14.34 9.66
N ASN A 5 -9.77 14.66 9.55
CA ASN A 5 -9.21 15.33 8.37
C ASN A 5 -8.22 14.48 7.54
N LEU A 6 -8.11 13.18 7.82
CA LEU A 6 -7.22 12.33 7.04
C LEU A 6 -7.81 12.06 5.65
N LYS A 7 -7.02 12.38 4.61
CA LYS A 7 -7.43 12.28 3.22
C LYS A 7 -7.73 10.84 2.83
N ARG A 8 -8.81 10.64 2.09
CA ARG A 8 -9.23 9.33 1.56
C ARG A 8 -9.00 9.33 0.06
N TYR A 9 -8.32 8.31 -0.43
CA TYR A 9 -8.02 8.12 -1.84
C TYR A 9 -8.76 6.90 -2.36
N LEU A 10 -9.16 6.95 -3.63
CA LEU A 10 -9.42 5.74 -4.38
C LEU A 10 -8.09 5.06 -4.74
N PRO A 11 -8.08 3.73 -4.99
CA PRO A 11 -6.86 2.99 -5.31
C PRO A 11 -6.12 3.51 -6.54
N GLU A 12 -6.86 4.10 -7.50
CA GLU A 12 -6.35 4.74 -8.70
C GLU A 12 -5.67 6.08 -8.42
N GLU A 13 -6.04 6.74 -7.32
CA GLU A 13 -5.63 8.11 -6.98
C GLU A 13 -4.56 8.17 -5.89
N VAL A 14 -4.28 7.05 -5.19
CA VAL A 14 -3.28 7.12 -4.11
C VAL A 14 -1.89 7.39 -4.68
N PRO A 15 -1.15 8.40 -4.18
CA PRO A 15 0.19 8.71 -4.66
C PRO A 15 1.19 7.56 -4.55
N ASP A 16 2.23 7.58 -5.38
CA ASP A 16 3.26 6.53 -5.44
C ASP A 16 4.17 6.47 -4.20
N HIS A 17 4.19 7.51 -3.36
CA HIS A 17 4.94 7.53 -2.10
C HIS A 17 4.13 6.94 -0.93
N LEU A 18 2.83 6.69 -1.11
CA LEU A 18 1.95 6.17 -0.07
C LEU A 18 1.72 4.67 -0.21
N PHE A 19 1.98 3.93 0.86
CA PHE A 19 1.86 2.48 0.88
C PHE A 19 1.06 2.00 2.09
N THR A 20 0.37 0.86 1.92
CA THR A 20 -0.23 0.16 3.05
C THR A 20 0.86 -0.55 3.87
N GLN A 21 0.57 -0.81 5.14
CA GLN A 21 1.51 -1.49 6.03
C GLN A 21 1.96 -2.85 5.48
N ASN A 22 1.08 -3.58 4.79
CA ASN A 22 1.42 -4.86 4.17
C ASN A 22 2.43 -4.69 3.02
N LYS A 23 2.28 -3.66 2.18
CA LYS A 23 3.24 -3.35 1.12
C LYS A 23 4.59 -2.92 1.70
N LEU A 24 4.60 -2.11 2.76
CA LEU A 24 5.83 -1.76 3.49
C LEU A 24 6.56 -2.99 4.04
N LYS A 25 5.83 -3.92 4.69
CA LYS A 25 6.40 -5.16 5.22
C LYS A 25 7.06 -6.01 4.14
N ARG A 26 6.46 -6.09 2.94
CA ARG A 26 7.05 -6.81 1.79
C ARG A 26 8.33 -6.17 1.26
N MET A 27 8.53 -4.88 1.50
CA MET A 27 9.76 -4.14 1.20
C MET A 27 10.79 -4.18 2.35
N GLY A 28 10.51 -4.92 3.42
CA GLY A 28 11.36 -4.93 4.61
C GLY A 28 11.36 -3.59 5.36
N LEU A 29 10.27 -2.82 5.26
CA LEU A 29 10.11 -1.52 5.88
C LEU A 29 9.03 -1.56 6.97
N VAL A 30 9.20 -0.72 7.99
CA VAL A 30 8.19 -0.47 9.02
C VAL A 30 7.95 1.04 9.14
N PRO A 31 6.68 1.48 9.30
CA PRO A 31 6.37 2.88 9.49
C PRO A 31 6.94 3.38 10.82
N THR A 32 7.47 4.60 10.81
CA THR A 32 7.92 5.30 12.03
C THR A 32 6.88 6.28 12.57
N GLU A 33 5.96 6.72 11.72
CA GLU A 33 4.91 7.68 12.06
C GLU A 33 3.52 7.06 11.94
N GLU A 34 2.51 7.80 12.40
CA GLU A 34 1.12 7.44 12.19
C GLU A 34 0.74 7.52 10.71
N HIS A 35 -0.29 6.78 10.33
CA HIS A 35 -0.90 6.86 9.02
C HIS A 35 -1.29 8.30 8.63
N VAL A 36 -1.01 8.66 7.36
CA VAL A 36 -1.23 10.00 6.81
C VAL A 36 -2.50 10.10 5.96
N ALA A 37 -3.04 8.95 5.52
CA ALA A 37 -4.21 8.87 4.67
C ALA A 37 -4.87 7.49 4.73
N PHE A 38 -5.98 7.34 4.03
CA PHE A 38 -6.64 6.06 3.78
C PHE A 38 -6.81 5.80 2.29
N VAL A 39 -6.75 4.53 1.90
CA VAL A 39 -7.24 4.05 0.61
C VAL A 39 -8.55 3.31 0.82
N VAL A 40 -9.58 3.66 0.06
CA VAL A 40 -10.91 3.06 0.14
C VAL A 40 -11.14 2.19 -1.08
N TYR A 41 -11.62 0.96 -0.87
CA TYR A 41 -12.06 0.05 -1.92
C TYR A 41 -13.60 -0.08 -1.84
N PRO A 42 -14.36 0.77 -2.55
CA PRO A 42 -15.82 0.79 -2.48
C PRO A 42 -16.45 -0.59 -2.73
N GLU A 43 -15.95 -1.30 -3.75
CA GLU A 43 -16.42 -2.65 -4.13
C GLU A 43 -16.35 -3.68 -3.00
N GLN A 44 -15.43 -3.48 -2.06
CA GLN A 44 -15.21 -4.42 -0.95
C GLN A 44 -15.73 -3.88 0.39
N GLY A 45 -16.18 -2.61 0.43
CA GLY A 45 -16.53 -1.92 1.67
C GLY A 45 -15.36 -1.82 2.65
N ARG A 46 -14.12 -1.79 2.16
CA ARG A 46 -12.91 -1.82 2.99
C ARG A 46 -12.06 -0.57 2.82
N GLU A 47 -11.43 -0.15 3.90
CA GLU A 47 -10.44 0.92 3.90
C GLU A 47 -9.13 0.44 4.55
N TYR A 48 -8.01 0.94 4.03
CA TYR A 48 -6.68 0.61 4.53
C TYR A 48 -5.90 1.87 4.82
N LYS A 49 -5.16 1.85 5.92
CA LYS A 49 -4.25 2.93 6.32
C LYS A 49 -3.07 3.03 5.36
N LEU A 50 -2.75 4.27 4.96
CA LEU A 50 -1.60 4.61 4.14
C LEU A 50 -0.53 5.31 4.97
N TYR A 51 0.73 4.98 4.67
CA TYR A 51 1.92 5.51 5.30
C TYR A 51 2.86 6.04 4.22
N ASP A 52 3.53 7.14 4.52
CA ASP A 52 4.56 7.70 3.63
C ASP A 52 5.83 6.86 3.72
N ILE A 53 6.40 6.48 2.57
CA ILE A 53 7.67 5.77 2.49
C ILE A 53 8.84 6.55 3.08
N GLN A 54 8.82 7.89 3.03
CA GLN A 54 9.84 8.74 3.63
C GLN A 54 9.83 8.63 5.17
N ALA A 55 8.66 8.37 5.75
CA ALA A 55 8.47 8.12 7.17
C ALA A 55 8.51 6.61 7.49
N THR A 56 9.49 5.90 6.93
CA THR A 56 9.73 4.48 7.21
C THR A 56 11.17 4.19 7.54
N ARG A 57 11.40 3.09 8.26
CA ARG A 57 12.74 2.57 8.56
C ARG A 57 12.84 1.08 8.27
N ARG A 58 14.07 0.62 8.08
CA ARG A 58 14.37 -0.82 8.08
C ARG A 58 14.38 -1.33 9.53
N PRO A 59 13.65 -2.41 9.86
CA PRO A 59 13.72 -3.01 11.17
C PRO A 59 15.11 -3.62 11.40
N LYS A 60 15.54 -3.66 12.67
CA LYS A 60 16.82 -4.27 13.05
C LYS A 60 16.78 -5.75 12.70
N ARG A 61 17.56 -6.19 11.71
CA ARG A 61 17.67 -7.60 11.33
C ARG A 61 18.28 -8.37 12.51
N GLN A 62 17.60 -9.41 12.98
CA GLN A 62 18.10 -10.28 14.03
C GLN A 62 19.28 -11.09 13.44
N LYS A 63 20.45 -11.05 14.10
CA LYS A 63 21.63 -11.83 13.69
C LYS A 63 21.38 -13.31 14.07
N GLY A 64 20.67 -14.02 13.22
CA GLY A 64 20.44 -15.46 13.30
C GLY A 64 20.18 -15.99 11.90
N PHE A 65 20.56 -17.24 11.66
CA PHE A 65 20.49 -17.92 10.37
C PHE A 65 19.12 -17.75 9.70
N SER A 66 18.97 -16.77 8.81
CA SER A 66 17.74 -16.55 8.05
C SER A 66 17.95 -16.94 6.60
N LEU A 67 17.11 -17.85 6.10
CA LEU A 67 16.86 -18.05 4.67
C LEU A 67 16.77 -16.69 3.96
N GLN A 68 17.32 -16.60 2.75
CA GLN A 68 17.39 -15.41 1.91
C GLN A 68 16.06 -14.63 1.87
N ILE A 69 15.91 -13.60 2.72
CA ILE A 69 14.76 -12.69 2.66
C ILE A 69 15.04 -11.75 1.49
N ARG A 70 14.35 -11.97 0.37
CA ARG A 70 14.33 -11.05 -0.77
C ARG A 70 13.23 -10.02 -0.55
N ASP A 71 13.60 -8.91 0.08
CA ASP A 71 12.74 -7.74 0.19
C ASP A 71 12.45 -7.19 -1.23
N LEU A 72 11.19 -6.86 -1.51
CA LEU A 72 10.81 -6.25 -2.79
C LEU A 72 11.31 -4.81 -2.86
N THR A 73 11.69 -4.37 -4.06
CA THR A 73 11.99 -2.96 -4.31
C THR A 73 10.69 -2.16 -4.45
N VAL A 74 10.78 -0.85 -4.24
CA VAL A 74 9.66 0.09 -4.43
C VAL A 74 9.10 -0.03 -5.86
N GLU A 75 9.99 -0.11 -6.86
CA GLU A 75 9.62 -0.26 -8.27
C GLU A 75 8.80 -1.53 -8.53
N GLN A 76 9.20 -2.66 -7.95
CA GLN A 76 8.45 -3.92 -8.08
C GLN A 76 7.05 -3.81 -7.47
N VAL A 77 6.94 -3.16 -6.31
CA VAL A 77 5.64 -2.95 -5.64
C VAL A 77 4.76 -1.99 -6.44
N LEU A 78 5.33 -0.95 -7.06
CA LEU A 78 4.61 -0.03 -7.95
C LEU A 78 4.16 -0.71 -9.25
N GLN A 79 4.98 -1.59 -9.83
CA GLN A 79 4.61 -2.39 -11.00
C GLN A 79 3.45 -3.35 -10.68
N GLU A 80 3.52 -4.04 -9.54
CA GLU A 80 2.43 -4.90 -9.08
C GLU A 80 1.15 -4.10 -8.89
N ARG A 81 1.25 -2.90 -8.29
CA ARG A 81 0.11 -2.01 -8.12
C ARG A 81 -0.51 -1.57 -9.45
N LYS A 82 0.30 -1.23 -10.46
CA LYS A 82 -0.21 -0.88 -11.79
C LYS A 82 -1.01 -2.04 -12.39
N ARG A 83 -0.48 -3.26 -12.29
CA ARG A 83 -1.16 -4.46 -12.75
C ARG A 83 -2.47 -4.73 -12.00
N GLU A 84 -2.49 -4.54 -10.68
CA GLU A 84 -3.71 -4.65 -9.86
C GLU A 84 -4.81 -3.68 -10.34
N LEU A 85 -4.43 -2.44 -10.65
CA LEU A 85 -5.36 -1.42 -11.16
C LEU A 85 -5.88 -1.74 -12.56
N GLU A 86 -5.06 -2.28 -13.45
CA GLU A 86 -5.49 -2.72 -14.78
C GLU A 86 -6.53 -3.83 -14.68
N VAL A 87 -6.27 -4.86 -13.86
CA VAL A 87 -7.22 -5.95 -13.64
C VAL A 87 -8.54 -5.41 -13.08
N ARG A 88 -8.48 -4.48 -12.13
CA ARG A 88 -9.67 -3.85 -11.56
C ARG A 88 -10.48 -3.08 -12.60
N LYS A 89 -9.83 -2.30 -13.47
CA LYS A 89 -10.51 -1.56 -14.54
C LYS A 89 -11.31 -2.49 -15.45
N VAL A 90 -10.73 -3.63 -15.84
CA VAL A 90 -11.41 -4.66 -16.65
C VAL A 90 -12.59 -5.29 -15.91
N GLN A 91 -12.45 -5.55 -14.61
CA GLN A 91 -13.55 -6.10 -13.81
C GLN A 91 -14.73 -5.13 -13.69
N LEU A 92 -14.44 -3.83 -13.48
CA LEU A 92 -15.46 -2.79 -13.39
C LEU A 92 -16.17 -2.56 -14.73
N SER A 93 -15.44 -2.54 -15.87
CA SER A 93 -16.08 -2.40 -17.19
C SER A 93 -17.06 -3.54 -17.47
N ASN A 94 -16.69 -4.78 -17.13
CA ASN A 94 -17.53 -5.95 -17.34
C ASN A 94 -18.77 -5.99 -16.42
N GLN A 95 -18.77 -5.27 -15.30
CA GLN A 95 -19.93 -5.16 -14.41
C GLN A 95 -20.95 -4.13 -14.90
N ILE A 96 -20.52 -3.09 -15.62
CA ILE A 96 -21.40 -2.04 -16.17
C ILE A 96 -22.20 -2.56 -17.38
N GLU A 97 -21.66 -3.54 -18.12
CA GLU A 97 -22.30 -4.13 -19.30
C GLU A 97 -23.34 -5.23 -19.01
N ARG A 98 -23.63 -5.53 -17.74
CA ARG A 98 -24.64 -6.50 -17.31
C ARG A 98 -25.87 -5.83 -16.71
#